data_AF-A0A366M584-F1
#
_entry.id   AF-A0A366M584-F1
#
_cell.length_a   1.000
_cell.length_b   1.000
_cell.length_c   1.000
_cell.angle_alpha   90.00
_cell.angle_beta   90.00
_cell.angle_gamma   90.00
#
_symmetry.space_group_name_H-M   'P 1'
#
loop_
_entity.id
_entity.type
_entity.pdbx_description
1 polymer ?
#
loop_
_entity_poly.entity_id
_entity_poly.type
_entity_poly.pdbx_seq_one_letter_code
_entity_poly.pdbx_strand_id
1 'polypeptide(L)'
;MATDERDTTVKRGAIKESVRNALWARTAGRCTTCNRRLLGDSRTYMHSVLLAELAHNIGATQGPDSPRSKDNDGVLDTESEENLLLLCHDCHKIIDHPDHVDFFPPEKLRQIKEAFERRIEMVTENGGLTRTAALRVGSQIRGSLALASQREVAETLLAVNYLGLVETQRSGDFTCRIHGAAAGRGFWDAAQQSIDDTLSLVRQAIDSGDVEHISVFAIAPIPLLVYLGWRLDDKTPTRIFQKHRNQFIGWSWIDQGDPVEFEVTATDSQKDAEDVVLVCAVTSEVNPAFLPGYLAGAPHVEIRPLNVDPDPTLMSHEQSLANFAAEWRAALAMAESRYPAARRWHFIVSAPVTVAIEAGRAVMRDSQPPITVYERGSDSYEGVLTING
;
A
#
# COMPACT_ATOMS: atom_id res chain seq x y z
N MET A 1 -75.82 -3.31 -10.72
CA MET A 1 -74.68 -3.62 -11.60
C MET A 1 -73.57 -2.63 -11.32
N ALA A 2 -72.51 -3.10 -10.67
CA ALA A 2 -71.16 -2.55 -10.73
C ALA A 2 -70.24 -3.61 -10.13
N THR A 3 -69.80 -4.53 -10.98
CA THR A 3 -68.65 -5.39 -10.73
C THR A 3 -67.41 -4.53 -10.88
N ASP A 4 -66.66 -4.36 -9.80
CA ASP A 4 -65.29 -3.87 -9.86
C ASP A 4 -64.39 -4.98 -9.29
N GLU A 5 -64.07 -5.94 -10.15
CA GLU A 5 -62.94 -6.83 -9.94
C GLU A 5 -61.71 -6.19 -10.56
N ARG A 6 -60.74 -5.83 -9.70
CA ARG A 6 -59.31 -5.95 -9.98
C ARG A 6 -58.59 -6.38 -8.72
N ASP A 7 -58.49 -7.69 -8.54
CA ASP A 7 -57.45 -8.29 -7.71
C ASP A 7 -56.15 -8.31 -8.52
N THR A 8 -55.20 -7.48 -8.13
CA THR A 8 -53.81 -7.52 -8.64
C THR A 8 -52.82 -7.72 -7.50
N THR A 9 -53.17 -8.53 -6.49
CA THR A 9 -52.21 -8.92 -5.47
C THR A 9 -51.20 -9.94 -6.01
N VAL A 10 -50.17 -9.46 -6.71
CA VAL A 10 -48.86 -10.12 -6.62
C VAL A 10 -48.39 -9.86 -5.18
N LYS A 11 -48.70 -10.78 -4.28
CA LYS A 11 -48.12 -10.77 -2.92
C LYS A 11 -46.60 -10.74 -3.09
N ARG A 12 -45.92 -9.74 -2.49
CA ARG A 12 -44.48 -9.86 -2.17
C ARG A 12 -44.28 -11.27 -1.61
N GLY A 13 -43.43 -12.07 -2.26
CA GLY A 13 -43.07 -13.36 -1.70
C GLY A 13 -42.47 -13.10 -0.33
N ALA A 14 -42.88 -13.83 0.69
CA ALA A 14 -42.20 -13.72 1.97
C ALA A 14 -40.77 -14.24 1.76
N ILE A 15 -39.76 -13.34 1.81
CA ILE A 15 -38.34 -13.73 1.76
C ILE A 15 -38.12 -14.82 2.81
N LYS A 16 -37.68 -16.00 2.36
CA LYS A 16 -37.49 -17.17 3.23
C LYS A 16 -36.49 -16.83 4.34
N GLU A 17 -36.72 -17.37 5.52
CA GLU A 17 -35.82 -17.17 6.66
C GLU A 17 -34.39 -17.66 6.36
N SER A 18 -34.25 -18.73 5.58
CA SER A 18 -32.94 -19.21 5.12
C SER A 18 -32.18 -18.18 4.29
N VAL A 19 -32.86 -17.47 3.39
CA VAL A 19 -32.26 -16.41 2.55
C VAL A 19 -31.88 -15.22 3.41
N ARG A 20 -32.74 -14.83 4.36
CA ARG A 20 -32.44 -13.78 5.33
C ARG A 20 -31.18 -14.12 6.14
N ASN A 21 -31.11 -15.33 6.70
CA ASN A 21 -29.97 -15.77 7.50
C ASN A 21 -28.67 -15.82 6.68
N ALA A 22 -28.73 -16.28 5.44
CA ALA A 22 -27.59 -16.29 4.53
C ALA A 22 -27.06 -14.86 4.26
N LEU A 23 -27.94 -13.90 3.94
CA LEU A 23 -27.56 -12.49 3.76
C LEU A 23 -26.90 -11.90 5.01
N TRP A 24 -27.48 -12.14 6.18
CA TRP A 24 -26.89 -11.68 7.44
C TRP A 24 -25.51 -12.27 7.70
N ALA A 25 -25.31 -13.56 7.41
CA ALA A 25 -24.04 -14.25 7.59
C ALA A 25 -22.96 -13.70 6.62
N ARG A 26 -23.26 -13.65 5.31
CA ARG A 26 -22.29 -13.23 4.27
C ARG A 26 -21.92 -11.75 4.33
N THR A 27 -22.75 -10.93 4.98
CA THR A 27 -22.47 -9.51 5.20
C THR A 27 -21.93 -9.21 6.60
N ALA A 28 -21.76 -10.22 7.46
CA ALA A 28 -21.40 -10.07 8.87
C ALA A 28 -22.27 -9.04 9.62
N GLY A 29 -23.55 -8.93 9.23
CA GLY A 29 -24.51 -7.97 9.77
C GLY A 29 -24.16 -6.50 9.56
N ARG A 30 -23.55 -6.18 8.42
CA ARG A 30 -23.17 -4.83 8.03
C ARG A 30 -23.86 -4.41 6.73
N CYS A 31 -24.09 -3.11 6.56
CA CYS A 31 -24.61 -2.54 5.33
C CYS A 31 -23.62 -2.78 4.19
N THR A 32 -24.09 -3.42 3.12
CA THR A 32 -23.30 -3.74 1.93
C THR A 32 -22.68 -2.49 1.27
N THR A 33 -23.28 -1.31 1.43
CA THR A 33 -22.79 -0.06 0.82
C THR A 33 -21.88 0.73 1.76
N CYS A 34 -22.31 1.02 2.99
CA CYS A 34 -21.60 1.92 3.90
C CYS A 34 -20.85 1.22 5.04
N ASN A 35 -20.89 -0.11 5.09
CA ASN A 35 -20.25 -0.95 6.11
C ASN A 35 -20.71 -0.69 7.56
N ARG A 36 -21.75 0.14 7.76
CA ARG A 36 -22.37 0.41 9.07
C ARG A 36 -22.89 -0.89 9.65
N ARG A 37 -22.65 -1.11 10.93
CA ARG A 37 -23.21 -2.22 11.69
C ARG A 37 -24.75 -2.12 11.73
N LEU A 38 -25.45 -3.20 11.40
CA LEU A 38 -26.92 -3.24 11.35
C LEU A 38 -27.53 -3.99 12.56
N LEU A 39 -26.68 -4.62 13.36
CA LEU A 39 -27.01 -5.07 14.71
C LEU A 39 -26.67 -3.92 15.66
N GLY A 40 -27.67 -3.40 16.40
CA GLY A 40 -27.46 -2.26 17.31
C GLY A 40 -26.27 -2.43 18.29
N ASP A 41 -25.67 -1.31 18.71
CA ASP A 41 -24.42 -1.29 19.49
C ASP A 41 -24.57 -1.76 20.95
N SER A 42 -25.79 -1.91 21.45
CA SER A 42 -26.04 -2.39 22.80
C SER A 42 -27.08 -3.52 22.79
N ARG A 43 -26.81 -4.58 23.56
CA ARG A 43 -27.88 -5.41 24.11
C ARG A 43 -28.66 -4.49 25.05
N THR A 44 -29.68 -3.82 24.53
CA THR A 44 -30.66 -3.19 25.42
C THR A 44 -31.32 -4.29 26.24
N TYR A 45 -31.83 -3.98 27.43
CA TYR A 45 -32.59 -4.93 28.26
C TYR A 45 -33.82 -5.51 27.54
N MET A 46 -34.20 -4.97 26.37
CA MET A 46 -35.44 -5.34 25.70
C MET A 46 -35.23 -6.31 24.53
N HIS A 47 -34.24 -6.15 23.64
CA HIS A 47 -33.84 -7.09 22.58
C HIS A 47 -32.83 -6.42 21.64
N SER A 48 -32.18 -7.21 20.78
CA SER A 48 -31.44 -6.67 19.63
C SER A 48 -32.41 -6.09 18.60
N VAL A 49 -32.23 -4.82 18.22
CA VAL A 49 -33.00 -4.20 17.13
C VAL A 49 -32.27 -4.45 15.81
N LEU A 50 -32.98 -5.00 14.82
CA LEU A 50 -32.47 -5.18 13.46
C LEU A 50 -32.67 -3.86 12.70
N LEU A 51 -31.57 -3.20 12.34
CA LEU A 51 -31.57 -1.94 11.58
C LEU A 51 -31.42 -2.16 10.07
N ALA A 52 -31.57 -3.41 9.61
CA ALA A 52 -31.35 -3.82 8.23
C ALA A 52 -32.64 -3.88 7.42
N GLU A 53 -32.53 -3.49 6.16
CA GLU A 53 -33.53 -3.68 5.12
C GLU A 53 -32.95 -4.65 4.07
N LEU A 54 -33.80 -5.52 3.54
CA LEU A 54 -33.46 -6.43 2.44
C LEU A 54 -33.93 -5.74 1.16
N ALA A 55 -32.99 -5.15 0.44
CA ALA A 55 -33.26 -4.38 -0.76
C ALA A 55 -33.08 -5.26 -2.00
N HIS A 56 -34.04 -5.21 -2.91
CA HIS A 56 -33.94 -5.90 -4.18
C HIS A 56 -32.97 -5.20 -5.12
N ASN A 57 -32.12 -5.97 -5.78
CA ASN A 57 -31.30 -5.51 -6.89
C ASN A 57 -32.22 -5.21 -8.10
N ILE A 58 -33.01 -6.21 -8.50
CA ILE A 58 -34.05 -6.12 -9.53
C ILE A 58 -35.41 -6.17 -8.83
N GLY A 59 -36.23 -5.13 -9.04
CA GLY A 59 -37.53 -4.99 -8.42
C GLY A 59 -38.45 -6.21 -8.64
N ALA A 60 -38.96 -6.77 -7.54
CA ALA A 60 -39.72 -8.03 -7.56
C ALA A 60 -41.11 -7.92 -8.21
N THR A 61 -41.68 -6.72 -8.32
CA THR A 61 -43.02 -6.46 -8.88
C THR A 61 -42.96 -5.49 -10.05
N GLN A 62 -43.98 -5.45 -10.90
CA GLN A 62 -44.06 -4.42 -11.95
C GLN A 62 -44.72 -3.15 -11.39
N GLY A 63 -44.15 -1.98 -11.63
CA GLY A 63 -44.75 -0.70 -11.24
C GLY A 63 -43.74 0.39 -10.85
N PRO A 64 -44.21 1.62 -10.62
CA PRO A 64 -43.36 2.77 -10.28
C PRO A 64 -42.65 2.61 -8.92
N ASP A 65 -43.23 1.83 -8.01
CA ASP A 65 -42.69 1.57 -6.66
C ASP A 65 -41.72 0.36 -6.61
N SER A 66 -41.31 -0.14 -7.78
CA SER A 66 -40.43 -1.29 -7.92
C SER A 66 -39.28 -0.92 -8.85
N PRO A 67 -38.25 -0.23 -8.34
CA PRO A 67 -37.09 0.19 -9.13
C PRO A 67 -36.49 -0.99 -9.89
N ARG A 68 -36.06 -0.76 -11.14
CA ARG A 68 -35.41 -1.75 -12.00
C ARG A 68 -36.27 -2.98 -12.36
N SER A 69 -37.60 -2.93 -12.17
CA SER A 69 -38.49 -4.06 -12.53
C SER A 69 -38.51 -4.41 -14.03
N LYS A 70 -38.02 -3.52 -14.89
CA LYS A 70 -37.90 -3.75 -16.34
C LYS A 70 -36.85 -4.82 -16.67
N ASP A 71 -35.87 -5.00 -15.79
CA ASP A 71 -34.80 -6.00 -15.93
C ASP A 71 -35.20 -7.36 -15.33
N ASN A 72 -36.47 -7.52 -14.93
CA ASN A 72 -37.02 -8.73 -14.31
C ASN A 72 -37.42 -9.82 -15.33
N ASP A 73 -37.22 -9.58 -16.63
CA ASP A 73 -37.55 -10.56 -17.66
C ASP A 73 -36.61 -11.78 -17.57
N GLY A 74 -37.18 -12.96 -17.28
CA GLY A 74 -36.44 -14.20 -17.10
C GLY A 74 -35.87 -14.47 -15.70
N VAL A 75 -36.11 -13.61 -14.70
CA VAL A 75 -35.72 -13.89 -13.31
C VAL A 75 -36.70 -14.90 -12.69
N LEU A 76 -36.17 -16.08 -12.33
CA LEU A 76 -36.97 -17.20 -11.82
C LEU A 76 -37.42 -17.02 -10.36
N ASP A 77 -36.57 -16.41 -9.53
CA ASP A 77 -36.84 -16.14 -8.11
C ASP A 77 -36.34 -14.74 -7.76
N THR A 78 -37.26 -13.78 -7.66
CA THR A 78 -36.94 -12.41 -7.29
C THR A 78 -36.60 -12.25 -5.81
N GLU A 79 -36.89 -13.27 -4.99
CA GLU A 79 -36.56 -13.31 -3.56
C GLU A 79 -35.30 -14.14 -3.28
N SER A 80 -34.52 -14.46 -4.32
CA SER A 80 -33.26 -15.19 -4.18
C SER A 80 -32.20 -14.33 -3.48
N GLU A 81 -31.22 -14.99 -2.85
CA GLU A 81 -30.14 -14.31 -2.15
C GLU A 81 -29.32 -13.41 -3.09
N GLU A 82 -29.12 -13.84 -4.32
CA GLU A 82 -28.38 -13.15 -5.37
C GLU A 82 -29.04 -11.83 -5.77
N ASN A 83 -30.37 -11.74 -5.65
CA ASN A 83 -31.15 -10.54 -5.96
C ASN A 83 -31.31 -9.60 -4.76
N LEU A 84 -30.72 -9.90 -3.59
CA LEU A 84 -30.93 -9.14 -2.36
C LEU A 84 -29.63 -8.56 -1.78
N LEU A 85 -29.71 -7.31 -1.33
CA LEU A 85 -28.66 -6.62 -0.58
C LEU A 85 -29.12 -6.36 0.86
N LEU A 86 -28.19 -6.42 1.82
CA LEU A 86 -28.46 -6.05 3.21
C LEU A 86 -28.03 -4.59 3.44
N LEU A 87 -28.98 -3.68 3.57
CA LEU A 87 -28.69 -2.24 3.64
C LEU A 87 -29.21 -1.60 4.93
N CYS A 88 -28.61 -0.48 5.34
CA CYS A 88 -29.28 0.43 6.27
C CYS A 88 -30.34 1.23 5.51
N HIS A 89 -31.32 1.75 6.27
CA HIS A 89 -32.37 2.61 5.74
C HIS A 89 -31.84 3.77 4.87
N ASP A 90 -30.80 4.46 5.33
CA ASP A 90 -30.20 5.60 4.61
C ASP A 90 -29.69 5.19 3.21
N CYS A 91 -28.94 4.08 3.12
CA CYS A 91 -28.39 3.62 1.86
C CYS A 91 -29.46 3.04 0.92
N HIS A 92 -30.44 2.33 1.46
CA HIS A 92 -31.54 1.79 0.67
C HIS A 92 -32.36 2.92 0.04
N LYS A 93 -32.71 3.95 0.82
CA LYS A 93 -33.41 5.13 0.32
C LYS A 93 -32.64 5.86 -0.78
N ILE A 94 -31.30 5.91 -0.69
CA ILE A 94 -30.47 6.52 -1.74
C ILE A 94 -30.55 5.69 -3.03
N ILE A 95 -30.43 4.37 -2.95
CA ILE A 95 -30.39 3.48 -4.14
C ILE A 95 -31.75 3.42 -4.85
N ASP A 96 -32.84 3.49 -4.11
CA ASP A 96 -34.21 3.43 -4.63
C ASP A 96 -34.80 4.80 -4.98
N HIS A 97 -34.07 5.89 -4.74
CA HIS A 97 -34.53 7.22 -5.14
C HIS A 97 -34.69 7.29 -6.67
N PRO A 98 -35.83 7.80 -7.19
CA PRO A 98 -36.09 7.83 -8.63
C PRO A 98 -34.96 8.45 -9.46
N ASP A 99 -34.40 9.57 -8.98
CA ASP A 99 -33.29 10.28 -9.65
C ASP A 99 -31.95 9.52 -9.60
N HIS A 100 -31.84 8.47 -8.79
CA HIS A 100 -30.62 7.69 -8.61
C HIS A 100 -30.64 6.34 -9.34
N VAL A 101 -31.80 5.90 -9.84
CA VAL A 101 -31.97 4.57 -10.44
C VAL A 101 -30.95 4.31 -11.55
N ASP A 102 -30.70 5.28 -12.42
CA ASP A 102 -29.74 5.17 -13.53
C ASP A 102 -28.28 5.09 -13.05
N PHE A 103 -27.97 5.62 -11.86
CA PHE A 103 -26.64 5.53 -11.24
C PHE A 103 -26.43 4.19 -10.51
N PHE A 104 -27.48 3.42 -10.27
CA PHE A 104 -27.46 2.11 -9.62
C PHE A 104 -28.21 1.07 -10.47
N PRO A 105 -27.73 0.76 -11.69
CA PRO A 105 -28.30 -0.32 -12.49
C PRO A 105 -28.01 -1.69 -11.84
N PRO A 106 -28.75 -2.76 -12.24
CA PRO A 106 -28.62 -4.04 -11.57
C PRO A 106 -27.22 -4.63 -11.52
N GLU A 107 -26.45 -4.42 -12.59
CA GLU A 107 -25.05 -4.83 -12.68
C GLU A 107 -24.20 -4.20 -11.56
N LYS A 108 -24.37 -2.91 -11.32
CA LYS A 108 -23.57 -2.18 -10.33
C LYS A 108 -23.94 -2.60 -8.90
N LEU A 109 -25.22 -2.83 -8.62
CA LEU A 109 -25.66 -3.32 -7.32
C LEU A 109 -25.15 -4.75 -7.05
N ARG A 110 -25.12 -5.61 -8.08
CA ARG A 110 -24.49 -6.94 -8.00
C ARG A 110 -23.00 -6.84 -7.70
N GLN A 111 -22.28 -5.97 -8.41
CA GLN A 111 -20.86 -5.73 -8.13
C GLN A 111 -20.60 -5.24 -6.70
N ILE A 112 -21.43 -4.31 -6.20
CA ILE A 112 -21.36 -3.82 -4.82
C ILE A 112 -21.54 -4.99 -3.82
N LYS A 113 -22.54 -5.84 -4.05
CA LYS A 113 -22.81 -7.03 -3.23
C LYS A 113 -21.63 -8.00 -3.24
N GLU A 114 -21.21 -8.45 -4.43
CA GLU A 114 -20.15 -9.43 -4.60
C GLU A 114 -18.81 -8.94 -4.03
N ALA A 115 -18.48 -7.66 -4.23
CA ALA A 115 -17.27 -7.07 -3.66
C ALA A 115 -17.30 -7.05 -2.12
N PHE A 116 -18.46 -6.73 -1.53
CA PHE A 116 -18.63 -6.71 -0.09
C PHE A 116 -18.56 -8.11 0.52
N GLU A 117 -19.30 -9.08 -0.03
CA GLU A 117 -19.31 -10.46 0.46
C GLU A 117 -17.94 -11.12 0.33
N ARG A 118 -17.25 -10.91 -0.81
CA ARG A 118 -15.87 -11.38 -0.99
C ARG A 118 -14.93 -10.78 0.05
N ARG A 119 -15.11 -9.50 0.40
CA ARG A 119 -14.31 -8.85 1.45
C ARG A 119 -14.57 -9.47 2.82
N ILE A 120 -15.82 -9.80 3.17
CA ILE A 120 -16.13 -10.49 4.42
C ILE A 120 -15.50 -11.88 4.42
N GLU A 121 -15.72 -12.67 3.38
CA GLU A 121 -15.18 -14.03 3.26
C GLU A 121 -13.66 -14.02 3.44
N MET A 122 -12.96 -13.16 2.71
CA MET A 122 -11.51 -13.02 2.74
C MET A 122 -10.94 -12.70 4.12
N VAL A 123 -11.65 -11.91 4.95
CA VAL A 123 -11.19 -11.61 6.31
C VAL A 123 -11.59 -12.66 7.35
N THR A 124 -12.54 -13.54 7.01
CA THR A 124 -13.02 -14.63 7.89
C THR A 124 -12.50 -16.01 7.52
N GLU A 125 -11.96 -16.18 6.31
CA GLU A 125 -11.36 -17.42 5.82
C GLU A 125 -10.02 -17.64 6.52
N ASN A 126 -9.79 -18.87 6.98
CA ASN A 126 -8.56 -19.24 7.67
C ASN A 126 -7.36 -19.09 6.72
N GLY A 127 -6.39 -18.23 7.06
CA GLY A 127 -5.25 -17.94 6.21
C GLY A 127 -5.55 -16.99 5.04
N GLY A 128 -6.72 -16.37 4.98
CA GLY A 128 -7.10 -15.40 3.94
C GLY A 128 -6.31 -14.08 4.00
N LEU A 129 -5.68 -13.78 5.14
CA LEU A 129 -4.86 -12.58 5.34
C LEU A 129 -3.44 -12.95 5.76
N THR A 130 -2.44 -12.34 5.13
CA THR A 130 -1.03 -12.46 5.54
C THR A 130 -0.76 -11.58 6.75
N ARG A 131 -0.24 -12.16 7.84
CA ARG A 131 0.11 -11.40 9.06
C ARG A 131 1.37 -10.60 8.84
N THR A 132 1.28 -9.28 8.96
CA THR A 132 2.39 -8.40 8.62
C THR A 132 2.76 -7.43 9.75
N ALA A 133 4.07 -7.19 9.91
CA ALA A 133 4.57 -6.04 10.63
C ALA A 133 4.39 -4.79 9.77
N ALA A 134 3.43 -3.95 10.14
CA ALA A 134 3.25 -2.61 9.60
C ALA A 134 4.32 -1.67 10.17
N LEU A 135 5.45 -1.57 9.46
CA LEU A 135 6.57 -0.71 9.82
C LEU A 135 6.35 0.70 9.26
N ARG A 136 6.11 1.66 10.17
CA ARG A 136 5.91 3.07 9.85
C ARG A 136 7.14 3.87 10.28
N VAL A 137 7.83 4.48 9.34
CA VAL A 137 8.99 5.35 9.61
C VAL A 137 8.65 6.77 9.18
N GLY A 138 8.81 7.73 10.09
CA GLY A 138 8.50 9.12 9.80
C GLY A 138 9.53 10.08 10.38
N SER A 139 9.85 11.12 9.63
CA SER A 139 10.77 12.19 10.01
C SER A 139 10.11 13.56 9.92
N GLN A 140 10.68 14.54 10.62
CA GLN A 140 10.31 15.94 10.41
C GLN A 140 10.79 16.40 9.03
N ILE A 141 9.85 16.89 8.21
CA ILE A 141 10.10 17.45 6.89
C ILE A 141 9.50 18.85 6.89
N ARG A 142 10.33 19.87 6.66
CA ARG A 142 9.92 21.28 6.60
C ARG A 142 9.07 21.72 7.81
N GLY A 143 9.45 21.27 9.01
CA GLY A 143 8.80 21.63 10.28
C GLY A 143 7.59 20.77 10.67
N SER A 144 7.18 19.80 9.86
CA SER A 144 6.05 18.92 10.15
C SER A 144 6.46 17.45 10.11
N LEU A 145 5.93 16.64 11.03
CA LEU A 145 6.17 15.20 11.02
C LEU A 145 5.43 14.54 9.85
N ALA A 146 6.19 13.98 8.91
CA ALA A 146 5.65 13.20 7.82
C ALA A 146 5.62 11.72 8.23
N LEU A 147 4.44 11.19 8.53
CA LEU A 147 4.24 9.78 8.92
C LEU A 147 2.89 9.28 8.39
N ALA A 148 2.85 8.03 7.94
CA ALA A 148 1.58 7.35 7.61
C ALA A 148 0.68 7.22 8.85
N SER A 149 -0.58 7.65 8.74
CA SER A 149 -1.55 7.45 9.80
C SER A 149 -1.93 5.97 9.95
N GLN A 150 -2.39 5.57 11.13
CA GLN A 150 -2.87 4.20 11.36
C GLN A 150 -4.04 3.85 10.44
N ARG A 151 -4.92 4.82 10.15
CA ARG A 151 -6.05 4.64 9.24
C ARG A 151 -5.59 4.35 7.82
N GLU A 152 -4.69 5.17 7.27
CA GLU A 152 -4.13 4.95 5.92
C GLU A 152 -3.49 3.57 5.83
N VAL A 153 -2.66 3.19 6.81
CA VAL A 153 -1.99 1.88 6.83
C VAL A 153 -3.01 0.73 6.90
N ALA A 154 -3.99 0.80 7.79
CA ALA A 154 -5.01 -0.26 7.88
C ALA A 154 -5.82 -0.41 6.59
N GLU A 155 -6.18 0.70 5.93
CA GLU A 155 -6.87 0.71 4.64
C GLU A 155 -6.01 0.09 3.53
N THR A 156 -4.74 0.48 3.44
CA THR A 156 -3.79 -0.07 2.45
C THR A 156 -3.59 -1.56 2.64
N LEU A 157 -3.28 -2.00 3.86
CA LEU A 157 -3.01 -3.41 4.16
C LEU A 157 -4.22 -4.29 3.83
N LEU A 158 -5.41 -3.87 4.24
CA LEU A 158 -6.62 -4.63 3.96
C LEU A 158 -6.93 -4.71 2.47
N ALA A 159 -6.63 -3.67 1.69
CA ALA A 159 -6.82 -3.67 0.24
C ALA A 159 -5.91 -4.67 -0.49
N VAL A 160 -4.82 -5.10 0.14
CA VAL A 160 -3.86 -6.08 -0.40
C VAL A 160 -3.80 -7.37 0.44
N ASN A 161 -4.85 -7.65 1.21
CA ASN A 161 -5.04 -8.88 1.98
C ASN A 161 -3.99 -9.11 3.07
N TYR A 162 -3.49 -8.03 3.66
CA TYR A 162 -2.58 -8.04 4.79
C TYR A 162 -3.28 -7.63 6.08
N LEU A 163 -2.83 -8.22 7.19
CA LEU A 163 -3.33 -7.94 8.53
C LEU A 163 -2.19 -7.43 9.43
N GLY A 164 -2.27 -6.16 9.80
CA GLY A 164 -1.34 -5.51 10.75
C GLY A 164 -1.72 -5.65 12.22
N LEU A 165 -2.76 -6.44 12.53
CA LEU A 165 -3.17 -6.78 13.88
C LEU A 165 -2.82 -8.24 14.15
N VAL A 166 -1.98 -8.49 15.13
CA VAL A 166 -1.69 -9.87 15.57
C VAL A 166 -2.50 -10.14 16.84
N GLU A 167 -2.99 -11.36 17.01
CA GLU A 167 -3.85 -11.75 18.14
C GLU A 167 -3.09 -11.80 19.49
N THR A 168 -1.76 -11.63 19.46
CA THR A 168 -0.89 -11.69 20.64
C THR A 168 -0.75 -10.32 21.32
N GLN A 169 -0.01 -10.27 22.45
CA GLN A 169 0.18 -9.02 23.20
C GLN A 169 0.98 -7.94 22.45
N ARG A 170 1.57 -8.26 21.30
CA ARG A 170 2.32 -7.31 20.47
C ARG A 170 1.38 -6.70 19.43
N SER A 171 1.51 -5.41 19.16
CA SER A 171 0.85 -4.83 18.00
C SER A 171 1.63 -5.20 16.74
N GLY A 172 0.96 -5.52 15.64
CA GLY A 172 1.63 -5.60 14.34
C GLY A 172 2.00 -4.21 13.79
N ASP A 173 1.69 -3.13 14.51
CA ASP A 173 2.06 -1.75 14.18
C ASP A 173 3.36 -1.34 14.89
N PHE A 174 4.42 -1.10 14.10
CA PHE A 174 5.74 -0.69 14.58
C PHE A 174 6.04 0.72 14.06
N THR A 175 6.24 1.68 14.96
CA THR A 175 6.42 3.08 14.58
C THR A 175 7.79 3.62 14.99
N CYS A 176 8.61 3.99 14.01
CA CYS A 176 9.85 4.75 14.20
C CYS A 176 9.60 6.24 13.94
N ARG A 177 9.80 7.08 14.95
CA ARG A 177 9.73 8.55 14.83
C ARG A 177 11.12 9.14 14.92
N ILE A 178 11.56 9.77 13.84
CA ILE A 178 12.84 10.45 13.76
C ILE A 178 12.62 11.94 14.06
N HIS A 179 13.29 12.42 15.10
CA HIS A 179 13.15 13.78 15.60
C HIS A 179 14.32 14.66 15.16
N GLY A 180 14.04 15.96 14.97
CA GLY A 180 15.06 16.93 14.59
C GLY A 180 15.17 17.15 13.07
N ALA A 181 16.03 18.11 12.70
CA ALA A 181 16.33 18.43 11.31
C ALA A 181 17.56 17.64 10.85
N ALA A 182 17.59 17.27 9.56
CA ALA A 182 18.67 16.50 8.93
C ALA A 182 19.97 17.31 8.81
N ALA A 183 20.64 17.54 9.94
CA ALA A 183 21.86 18.32 10.01
C ALA A 183 22.77 17.83 11.15
N GLY A 184 24.06 17.66 10.83
CA GLY A 184 25.09 17.26 11.78
C GLY A 184 25.08 15.77 12.12
N ARG A 185 26.25 15.25 12.53
CA ARG A 185 26.45 13.81 12.82
C ARG A 185 25.48 13.25 13.87
N GLY A 186 25.24 14.00 14.95
CA GLY A 186 24.37 13.54 16.04
C GLY A 186 22.92 13.28 15.62
N PHE A 187 22.42 13.94 14.56
CA PHE A 187 21.10 13.64 14.00
C PHE A 187 21.10 12.25 13.33
N TRP A 188 22.07 11.99 12.46
CA TRP A 188 22.15 10.75 11.70
C TRP A 188 22.36 9.54 12.62
N ASP A 189 23.26 9.65 13.60
CA ASP A 189 23.50 8.59 14.59
C ASP A 189 22.23 8.26 15.40
N ALA A 190 21.54 9.29 15.91
CA ALA A 190 20.30 9.09 16.68
C ALA A 190 19.16 8.52 15.82
N ALA A 191 19.08 8.92 14.55
CA ALA A 191 18.10 8.41 13.61
C ALA A 191 18.37 6.94 13.24
N GLN A 192 19.63 6.56 13.00
CA GLN A 192 20.04 5.17 12.78
C GLN A 192 19.71 4.30 14.01
N GLN A 193 20.00 4.78 15.22
CA GLN A 193 19.65 4.07 16.46
C GLN A 193 18.12 3.88 16.60
N SER A 194 17.33 4.89 16.26
CA SER A 194 15.86 4.81 16.33
C SER A 194 15.29 3.77 15.35
N ILE A 195 15.88 3.69 14.14
CA ILE A 195 15.54 2.66 13.14
C ILE A 195 15.90 1.28 13.70
N ASP A 196 17.09 1.13 14.27
CA ASP A 196 17.59 -0.12 14.80
C ASP A 196 16.76 -0.67 15.95
N ASP A 197 16.40 0.18 16.90
CA ASP A 197 15.55 -0.17 18.05
C ASP A 197 14.17 -0.63 17.57
N THR A 198 13.60 0.08 16.59
CA THR A 198 12.30 -0.29 16.00
C THR A 198 12.38 -1.63 15.26
N LEU A 199 13.42 -1.85 14.46
CA LEU A 199 13.60 -3.10 13.73
C LEU A 199 13.90 -4.28 14.66
N SER A 200 14.48 -4.05 15.83
CA SER A 200 14.63 -5.09 16.86
C SER A 200 13.27 -5.61 17.33
N LEU A 201 12.28 -4.71 17.52
CA LEU A 201 10.90 -5.10 17.86
C LEU A 201 10.22 -5.87 16.71
N VAL A 202 10.45 -5.45 15.46
CA VAL A 202 9.94 -6.16 14.28
C VAL A 202 10.50 -7.58 14.21
N ARG A 203 11.82 -7.74 14.38
CA ARG A 203 12.50 -9.05 14.40
C ARG A 203 11.95 -9.94 15.51
N GLN A 204 11.76 -9.41 16.71
CA GLN A 204 11.16 -10.16 17.80
C GLN A 204 9.77 -10.70 17.47
N ALA A 205 8.96 -9.96 16.71
CA ALA A 205 7.62 -10.40 16.28
C ALA A 205 7.67 -11.44 15.14
N ILE A 206 8.68 -11.37 14.28
CA ILE A 206 8.94 -12.40 13.26
C ILE A 206 9.41 -13.70 13.95
N ASP A 207 10.36 -13.60 14.87
CA ASP A 207 10.93 -14.76 15.58
C ASP A 207 9.90 -15.50 16.46
N SER A 208 8.90 -14.78 16.99
CA SER A 208 7.77 -15.39 17.71
C SER A 208 6.70 -15.97 16.79
N GLY A 209 6.77 -15.74 15.48
CA GLY A 209 5.74 -16.15 14.51
C GLY A 209 4.46 -15.33 14.61
N ASP A 210 4.49 -14.15 15.26
CA ASP A 210 3.35 -13.22 15.32
C ASP A 210 3.05 -12.67 13.92
N VAL A 211 4.11 -12.34 13.17
CA VAL A 211 4.07 -11.86 11.78
C VAL A 211 5.00 -12.69 10.91
N GLU A 212 4.71 -12.76 9.62
CA GLU A 212 5.51 -13.51 8.64
C GLU A 212 5.95 -12.65 7.44
N HIS A 213 5.53 -11.39 7.43
CA HIS A 213 5.78 -10.42 6.35
C HIS A 213 6.00 -9.02 6.91
N ILE A 214 6.76 -8.15 6.23
CA ILE A 214 6.95 -6.74 6.61
C ILE A 214 6.32 -5.80 5.57
N SER A 215 5.45 -4.90 6.01
CA SER A 215 4.86 -3.85 5.18
C SER A 215 5.44 -2.49 5.56
N VAL A 216 6.18 -1.87 4.65
CA VAL A 216 6.97 -0.67 4.94
C VAL A 216 6.28 0.59 4.42
N PHE A 217 6.07 1.55 5.32
CA PHE A 217 5.52 2.88 5.06
C PHE A 217 6.49 3.93 5.61
N ALA A 218 7.39 4.43 4.78
CA ALA A 218 8.50 5.24 5.26
C ALA A 218 8.63 6.59 4.54
N ILE A 219 8.76 7.66 5.32
CA ILE A 219 9.12 9.00 4.86
C ILE A 219 10.22 9.55 5.75
N ALA A 220 11.44 9.61 5.22
CA ALA A 220 12.61 10.14 5.89
C ALA A 220 13.58 10.73 4.84
N PRO A 221 14.63 11.47 5.26
CA PRO A 221 15.74 11.81 4.37
C PRO A 221 16.30 10.59 3.65
N ILE A 222 16.71 10.76 2.40
CA ILE A 222 17.11 9.66 1.50
C ILE A 222 18.19 8.76 2.11
N PRO A 223 19.25 9.28 2.77
CA PRO A 223 20.26 8.43 3.40
C PRO A 223 19.69 7.49 4.46
N LEU A 224 18.72 7.94 5.26
CA LEU A 224 18.08 7.10 6.27
C LEU A 224 17.16 6.05 5.67
N LEU A 225 16.57 6.31 4.50
CA LEU A 225 15.78 5.32 3.77
C LEU A 225 16.67 4.24 3.15
N VAL A 226 17.84 4.61 2.62
CA VAL A 226 18.87 3.66 2.19
C VAL A 226 19.35 2.83 3.38
N TYR A 227 19.62 3.46 4.53
CA TYR A 227 19.99 2.74 5.76
C TYR A 227 18.89 1.77 6.22
N LEU A 228 17.64 2.22 6.26
CA LEU A 228 16.47 1.38 6.58
C LEU A 228 16.40 0.16 5.66
N GLY A 229 16.55 0.36 4.36
CA GLY A 229 16.60 -0.71 3.37
C GLY A 229 17.70 -1.72 3.66
N TRP A 230 18.92 -1.25 3.87
CA TRP A 230 20.06 -2.11 4.20
C TRP A 230 19.80 -2.94 5.47
N ARG A 231 19.10 -2.39 6.48
CA ARG A 231 18.76 -3.08 7.72
C ARG A 231 17.63 -4.10 7.62
N LEU A 232 16.71 -3.93 6.66
CA LEU A 232 15.59 -4.82 6.41
C LEU A 232 16.00 -6.14 5.75
N ASP A 233 17.10 -6.15 4.99
CA ASP A 233 17.58 -7.30 4.20
C ASP A 233 16.50 -7.95 3.29
N ASP A 234 16.77 -9.17 2.83
CA ASP A 234 15.98 -9.95 1.90
C ASP A 234 15.47 -11.28 2.48
N LYS A 235 15.72 -11.56 3.77
CA LYS A 235 15.35 -12.84 4.41
C LYS A 235 13.87 -12.92 4.75
N THR A 236 13.27 -11.79 5.12
CA THR A 236 11.84 -11.72 5.42
C THR A 236 11.09 -11.13 4.23
N PRO A 237 10.00 -11.78 3.75
CA PRO A 237 9.12 -11.21 2.75
C PRO A 237 8.73 -9.78 3.12
N THR A 238 9.06 -8.83 2.26
CA THR A 238 8.90 -7.40 2.53
C THR A 238 8.28 -6.72 1.33
N ARG A 239 7.23 -5.92 1.57
CA ARG A 239 6.59 -5.05 0.58
C ARG A 239 6.72 -3.60 1.01
N ILE A 240 7.16 -2.75 0.07
CA ILE A 240 7.38 -1.32 0.30
C ILE A 240 6.27 -0.56 -0.41
N PHE A 241 5.55 0.31 0.32
CA PHE A 241 4.44 1.06 -0.24
C PHE A 241 4.87 2.47 -0.64
N GLN A 242 4.40 2.93 -1.80
CA GLN A 242 4.66 4.28 -2.29
C GLN A 242 3.65 5.28 -1.73
N LYS A 243 4.12 6.46 -1.31
CA LYS A 243 3.24 7.59 -0.97
C LYS A 243 2.91 8.40 -2.22
N HIS A 244 1.62 8.61 -2.47
CA HIS A 244 1.13 9.51 -3.50
C HIS A 244 0.52 10.77 -2.88
N ARG A 245 0.84 11.94 -3.45
CA ARG A 245 0.41 13.24 -2.89
C ARG A 245 -1.08 13.55 -3.11
N ASN A 246 -1.69 12.99 -4.14
CA ASN A 246 -3.02 13.37 -4.64
C ASN A 246 -4.07 12.24 -4.56
N GLN A 247 -3.96 11.33 -3.60
CA GLN A 247 -4.88 10.18 -3.48
C GLN A 247 -5.65 10.14 -2.16
N PHE A 248 -6.83 9.50 -2.21
CA PHE A 248 -7.68 9.25 -1.03
C PHE A 248 -7.04 8.25 -0.06
N ILE A 249 -6.46 7.16 -0.60
CA ILE A 249 -5.54 6.27 0.12
C ILE A 249 -4.14 6.72 -0.24
N GLY A 250 -3.47 7.43 0.67
CA GLY A 250 -2.20 8.09 0.38
C GLY A 250 -1.02 7.14 0.16
N TRP A 251 -1.17 5.84 0.46
CA TRP A 251 -0.14 4.81 0.37
C TRP A 251 -0.65 3.61 -0.40
N SER A 252 -0.23 3.45 -1.64
CA SER A 252 -0.70 2.41 -2.55
C SER A 252 0.17 2.39 -3.79
N TRP A 253 0.02 1.37 -4.61
CA TRP A 253 0.42 1.42 -6.01
C TRP A 253 -0.81 1.76 -6.85
N ILE A 254 -0.66 2.68 -7.79
CA ILE A 254 -1.75 3.05 -8.70
C ILE A 254 -1.95 1.93 -9.73
N ASP A 255 -0.82 1.36 -10.19
CA ASP A 255 -0.77 0.33 -11.24
C ASP A 255 -1.61 0.71 -12.47
N GLN A 256 -1.50 1.98 -12.89
CA GLN A 256 -2.07 2.51 -14.12
C GLN A 256 -0.95 3.02 -15.02
N GLY A 257 -1.06 2.74 -16.32
CA GLY A 257 -0.01 2.99 -17.29
C GLY A 257 1.02 1.86 -17.33
N ASP A 258 2.05 2.04 -18.16
CA ASP A 258 3.10 1.04 -18.33
C ASP A 258 4.17 1.17 -17.22
N PRO A 259 4.73 0.05 -16.72
CA PRO A 259 5.87 0.08 -15.83
C PRO A 259 7.07 0.80 -16.46
N VAL A 260 7.74 1.63 -15.67
CA VAL A 260 9.04 2.22 -16.04
C VAL A 260 10.12 1.15 -16.03
N GLU A 261 10.91 1.12 -17.11
CA GLU A 261 12.14 0.35 -17.22
C GLU A 261 13.36 1.23 -16.89
N PHE A 262 14.48 0.60 -16.55
CA PHE A 262 15.70 1.28 -16.15
C PHE A 262 16.88 0.82 -16.99
N GLU A 263 17.87 1.68 -17.13
CA GLU A 263 19.14 1.34 -17.75
C GLU A 263 20.30 1.69 -16.84
N VAL A 264 21.38 0.90 -16.98
CA VAL A 264 22.62 1.09 -16.25
C VAL A 264 23.73 1.45 -17.23
N THR A 265 24.43 2.54 -16.94
CA THR A 265 25.64 2.95 -17.64
C THR A 265 26.81 2.99 -16.68
N ALA A 266 28.02 2.79 -17.20
CA ALA A 266 29.22 2.89 -16.40
C ALA A 266 30.35 3.50 -17.23
N THR A 267 31.22 4.25 -16.55
CA THR A 267 32.50 4.67 -17.12
C THR A 267 33.36 3.46 -17.53
N ASP A 268 34.39 3.72 -18.33
CA ASP A 268 35.34 2.68 -18.71
C ASP A 268 35.95 1.99 -17.48
N SER A 269 36.31 0.71 -17.62
CA SER A 269 36.87 -0.07 -16.51
C SER A 269 38.21 0.53 -16.06
N GLN A 270 38.33 0.73 -14.74
CA GLN A 270 39.53 1.23 -14.07
C GLN A 270 39.90 0.27 -12.95
N LYS A 271 40.88 -0.60 -13.20
CA LYS A 271 41.20 -1.72 -12.30
C LYS A 271 41.87 -1.31 -10.99
N ASP A 272 42.44 -0.10 -10.96
CA ASP A 272 43.20 0.49 -9.86
C ASP A 272 42.39 1.55 -9.07
N ALA A 273 41.14 1.82 -9.47
CA ALA A 273 40.28 2.75 -8.77
C ALA A 273 39.92 2.22 -7.36
N GLU A 274 40.28 2.96 -6.31
CA GLU A 274 39.94 2.62 -4.92
C GLU A 274 38.55 3.14 -4.50
N ASP A 275 38.02 4.14 -5.21
CA ASP A 275 36.73 4.78 -4.96
C ASP A 275 35.85 4.69 -6.22
N VAL A 276 34.58 4.30 -6.04
CA VAL A 276 33.57 4.24 -7.11
C VAL A 276 32.34 5.04 -6.70
N VAL A 277 31.80 5.84 -7.62
CA VAL A 277 30.57 6.59 -7.39
C VAL A 277 29.39 5.82 -7.99
N LEU A 278 28.45 5.44 -7.15
CA LEU A 278 27.16 4.92 -7.57
C LEU A 278 26.17 6.07 -7.66
N VAL A 279 25.47 6.19 -8.79
CA VAL A 279 24.52 7.28 -9.06
C VAL A 279 23.15 6.69 -9.35
N CYS A 280 22.14 7.17 -8.63
CA CYS A 280 20.74 6.87 -8.90
C CYS A 280 20.01 8.17 -9.25
N ALA A 281 19.67 8.34 -10.53
CA ALA A 281 19.05 9.55 -11.08
C ALA A 281 17.62 9.24 -11.55
N VAL A 282 16.71 9.01 -10.60
CA VAL A 282 15.31 8.64 -10.90
C VAL A 282 14.37 9.84 -10.83
N THR A 283 14.55 10.75 -9.85
CA THR A 283 13.69 11.95 -9.73
C THR A 283 14.27 13.21 -10.34
N SER A 284 15.59 13.26 -10.50
CA SER A 284 16.29 14.36 -11.14
C SER A 284 17.68 13.92 -11.54
N GLU A 285 18.27 14.64 -12.49
CA GLU A 285 19.70 14.56 -12.78
C GLU A 285 20.56 14.82 -11.53
N VAL A 286 21.68 14.11 -11.45
CA VAL A 286 22.72 14.31 -10.43
C VAL A 286 23.78 15.22 -11.02
N ASN A 287 24.03 16.36 -10.38
CA ASN A 287 25.02 17.32 -10.87
C ASN A 287 26.44 16.93 -10.41
N PRO A 288 27.34 16.51 -11.32
CA PRO A 288 28.68 16.09 -10.94
C PRO A 288 29.51 17.23 -10.32
N ALA A 289 29.18 18.50 -10.61
CA ALA A 289 29.87 19.66 -10.06
C ALA A 289 29.64 19.84 -8.53
N PHE A 290 28.62 19.19 -7.97
CA PHE A 290 28.33 19.23 -6.53
C PHE A 290 28.98 18.08 -5.76
N LEU A 291 29.65 17.15 -6.45
CA LEU A 291 30.39 16.08 -5.80
C LEU A 291 31.58 16.65 -5.01
N PRO A 292 31.95 16.04 -3.87
CA PRO A 292 33.19 16.35 -3.20
C PRO A 292 34.39 16.28 -4.14
N GLY A 293 35.33 17.22 -4.02
CA GLY A 293 36.46 17.32 -4.95
C GLY A 293 37.36 16.08 -5.00
N TYR A 294 37.41 15.27 -3.93
CA TYR A 294 38.16 14.01 -3.93
C TYR A 294 37.50 12.90 -4.78
N LEU A 295 36.23 13.07 -5.17
CA LEU A 295 35.52 12.21 -6.11
C LEU A 295 35.57 12.73 -7.54
N ALA A 296 36.22 13.87 -7.78
CA ALA A 296 36.38 14.40 -9.13
C ALA A 296 37.19 13.40 -9.98
N GLY A 297 36.58 12.88 -11.04
CA GLY A 297 37.21 11.90 -11.92
C GLY A 297 37.15 10.45 -11.43
N ALA A 298 36.53 10.18 -10.28
CA ALA A 298 36.25 8.81 -9.86
C ALA A 298 35.33 8.13 -10.89
N PRO A 299 35.55 6.83 -11.20
CA PRO A 299 34.64 6.10 -12.06
C PRO A 299 33.25 6.03 -11.43
N HIS A 300 32.22 6.06 -12.26
CA HIS A 300 30.85 5.93 -11.81
C HIS A 300 30.06 4.85 -12.56
N VAL A 301 29.08 4.31 -11.84
CA VAL A 301 27.98 3.48 -12.35
C VAL A 301 26.69 4.23 -12.08
N GLU A 302 25.89 4.45 -13.10
CA GLU A 302 24.67 5.23 -13.04
C GLU A 302 23.48 4.40 -13.48
N ILE A 303 22.42 4.40 -12.66
CA ILE A 303 21.09 3.93 -13.03
C ILE A 303 20.15 5.10 -13.27
N ARG A 304 19.38 5.03 -14.36
CA ARG A 304 18.36 6.03 -14.74
C ARG A 304 17.16 5.39 -15.43
N PRO A 305 16.00 6.05 -15.47
CA PRO A 305 14.86 5.62 -16.26
C PRO A 305 15.22 5.48 -17.74
N LEU A 306 14.77 4.40 -18.38
CA LEU A 306 14.99 4.13 -19.80
C LEU A 306 13.92 4.83 -20.65
N ASN A 307 14.33 5.55 -21.69
CA ASN A 307 13.47 6.25 -22.66
C ASN A 307 12.57 7.37 -22.08
N VAL A 308 12.77 7.78 -20.83
CA VAL A 308 12.06 8.90 -20.20
C VAL A 308 13.00 9.70 -19.31
N ASP A 309 12.73 10.99 -19.14
CA ASP A 309 13.52 11.86 -18.26
C ASP A 309 13.24 11.56 -16.78
N PRO A 310 14.23 11.73 -15.87
CA PRO A 310 14.01 11.61 -14.43
C PRO A 310 12.89 12.54 -13.94
N ASP A 311 11.90 11.98 -13.23
CA ASP A 311 10.76 12.74 -12.71
C ASP A 311 10.26 12.18 -11.36
N PRO A 312 9.86 13.04 -10.40
CA PRO A 312 9.36 12.63 -9.08
C PRO A 312 8.11 11.74 -9.07
N THR A 313 7.41 11.63 -10.19
CA THR A 313 6.12 10.93 -10.34
C THR A 313 6.22 9.59 -11.04
N LEU A 314 7.41 9.18 -11.52
CA LEU A 314 7.63 7.93 -12.28
C LEU A 314 7.27 6.65 -11.51
N MET A 315 7.35 6.67 -10.19
CA MET A 315 7.08 5.48 -9.36
C MET A 315 5.59 5.36 -9.03
N SER A 316 4.76 5.05 -10.02
CA SER A 316 3.31 4.82 -9.87
C SER A 316 2.90 3.34 -9.88
N HIS A 317 3.78 2.47 -10.38
CA HIS A 317 3.52 1.04 -10.56
C HIS A 317 4.51 0.20 -9.74
N GLU A 318 4.03 -0.82 -9.03
CA GLU A 318 4.89 -1.71 -8.24
C GLU A 318 5.94 -2.43 -9.10
N GLN A 319 5.58 -2.79 -10.33
CA GLN A 319 6.49 -3.43 -11.27
C GLN A 319 7.68 -2.53 -11.61
N SER A 320 7.53 -1.20 -11.60
CA SER A 320 8.66 -0.28 -11.78
C SER A 320 9.69 -0.39 -10.65
N LEU A 321 9.25 -0.64 -9.41
CA LEU A 321 10.18 -0.89 -8.31
C LEU A 321 10.91 -2.22 -8.48
N ALA A 322 10.22 -3.25 -8.98
CA ALA A 322 10.85 -4.53 -9.30
C ALA A 322 11.88 -4.40 -10.44
N ASN A 323 11.55 -3.66 -11.50
CA ASN A 323 12.45 -3.38 -12.62
C ASN A 323 13.69 -2.61 -12.14
N PHE A 324 13.49 -1.55 -11.34
CA PHE A 324 14.59 -0.83 -10.69
C PHE A 324 15.46 -1.78 -9.86
N ALA A 325 14.86 -2.65 -9.05
CA ALA A 325 15.59 -3.56 -8.18
C ALA A 325 16.46 -4.56 -8.97
N ALA A 326 15.98 -5.03 -10.12
CA ALA A 326 16.75 -5.92 -10.99
C ALA A 326 17.96 -5.20 -11.58
N GLU A 327 17.75 -4.03 -12.17
CA GLU A 327 18.81 -3.22 -12.78
C GLU A 327 19.79 -2.67 -11.75
N TRP A 328 19.32 -2.33 -10.55
CA TRP A 328 20.20 -1.88 -9.48
C TRP A 328 21.14 -2.99 -8.99
N ARG A 329 20.65 -4.23 -8.85
CA ARG A 329 21.53 -5.38 -8.57
C ARG A 329 22.55 -5.60 -9.69
N ALA A 330 22.16 -5.41 -10.96
CA ALA A 330 23.08 -5.46 -12.09
C ALA A 330 24.13 -4.33 -12.04
N ALA A 331 23.75 -3.12 -11.61
CA ALA A 331 24.67 -2.00 -11.41
C ALA A 331 25.72 -2.29 -10.33
N LEU A 332 25.30 -2.87 -9.20
CA LEU A 332 26.23 -3.27 -8.14
C LEU A 332 27.21 -4.34 -8.63
N ALA A 333 26.72 -5.37 -9.33
CA ALA A 333 27.57 -6.41 -9.92
C ALA A 333 28.52 -5.85 -11.00
N MET A 334 28.06 -4.86 -11.77
CA MET A 334 28.89 -4.16 -12.75
C MET A 334 30.01 -3.37 -12.08
N ALA A 335 29.73 -2.72 -10.95
CA ALA A 335 30.75 -2.00 -10.16
C ALA A 335 31.84 -2.96 -9.65
N GLU A 336 31.45 -4.12 -9.10
CA GLU A 336 32.40 -5.15 -8.63
C GLU A 336 33.29 -5.66 -9.77
N SER A 337 32.70 -5.93 -10.94
CA SER A 337 33.42 -6.47 -12.09
C SER A 337 34.37 -5.45 -12.74
N ARG A 338 33.93 -4.19 -12.90
CA ARG A 338 34.69 -3.15 -13.59
C ARG A 338 35.76 -2.50 -12.73
N TYR A 339 35.57 -2.46 -11.40
CA TYR A 339 36.43 -1.75 -10.45
C TYR A 339 36.84 -2.65 -9.27
N PRO A 340 37.56 -3.77 -9.52
CA PRO A 340 37.84 -4.79 -8.50
C PRO A 340 38.74 -4.32 -7.35
N ALA A 341 39.47 -3.21 -7.49
CA ALA A 341 40.28 -2.63 -6.42
C ALA A 341 39.51 -1.66 -5.52
N ALA A 342 38.23 -1.40 -5.81
CA ALA A 342 37.42 -0.46 -5.07
C ALA A 342 37.26 -0.92 -3.62
N ARG A 343 37.66 -0.08 -2.68
CA ARG A 343 37.52 -0.31 -1.23
C ARG A 343 36.41 0.53 -0.61
N ARG A 344 35.90 1.52 -1.34
CA ARG A 344 34.83 2.41 -0.89
C ARG A 344 33.93 2.76 -2.05
N TRP A 345 32.64 2.68 -1.81
CA TRP A 345 31.64 3.18 -2.74
C TRP A 345 30.97 4.43 -2.19
N HIS A 346 30.55 5.31 -3.09
CA HIS A 346 29.93 6.59 -2.76
C HIS A 346 28.58 6.65 -3.46
N PHE A 347 27.49 6.66 -2.70
CA PHE A 347 26.14 6.57 -3.26
C PHE A 347 25.42 7.92 -3.25
N ILE A 348 25.18 8.43 -4.45
CA ILE A 348 24.47 9.69 -4.72
C ILE A 348 23.08 9.36 -5.25
N VAL A 349 22.05 9.79 -4.53
CA VAL A 349 20.68 9.31 -4.76
C VAL A 349 19.72 10.48 -4.95
N SER A 350 19.11 10.55 -6.12
CA SER A 350 17.93 11.36 -6.41
C SER A 350 16.80 10.42 -6.80
N ALA A 351 16.02 9.99 -5.81
CA ALA A 351 15.02 8.94 -6.00
C ALA A 351 13.79 9.10 -5.10
N PRO A 352 12.64 8.48 -5.45
CA PRO A 352 11.50 8.39 -4.55
C PRO A 352 11.82 7.53 -3.32
N VAL A 353 10.99 7.65 -2.28
CA VAL A 353 11.22 6.98 -0.99
C VAL A 353 11.35 5.46 -1.11
N THR A 354 10.57 4.83 -1.99
CA THR A 354 10.57 3.38 -2.23
C THR A 354 11.87 2.91 -2.87
N VAL A 355 12.33 3.63 -3.88
CA VAL A 355 13.58 3.36 -4.61
C VAL A 355 14.79 3.47 -3.67
N ALA A 356 14.83 4.46 -2.78
CA ALA A 356 15.90 4.61 -1.80
C ALA A 356 15.97 3.40 -0.84
N ILE A 357 14.81 2.90 -0.37
CA ILE A 357 14.74 1.71 0.49
C ILE A 357 15.19 0.48 -0.28
N GLU A 358 14.67 0.25 -1.49
CA GLU A 358 15.05 -0.92 -2.29
C GLU A 358 16.53 -0.90 -2.67
N ALA A 359 17.10 0.28 -2.95
CA ALA A 359 18.52 0.43 -3.22
C ALA A 359 19.39 -0.02 -2.04
N GLY A 360 18.97 0.28 -0.80
CA GLY A 360 19.61 -0.22 0.41
C GLY A 360 19.45 -1.72 0.61
N ARG A 361 18.25 -2.27 0.33
CA ARG A 361 17.96 -3.71 0.46
C ARG A 361 18.79 -4.58 -0.47
N ALA A 362 19.13 -4.06 -1.65
CA ALA A 362 19.91 -4.77 -2.66
C ALA A 362 21.41 -4.93 -2.32
N VAL A 363 21.90 -4.22 -1.30
CA VAL A 363 23.31 -4.28 -0.90
C VAL A 363 23.63 -5.63 -0.26
N MET A 364 24.59 -6.34 -0.84
CA MET A 364 25.04 -7.64 -0.34
C MET A 364 26.01 -7.46 0.82
N ARG A 365 25.51 -7.72 2.04
CA ARG A 365 26.30 -7.63 3.27
C ARG A 365 27.55 -8.51 3.18
N ASP A 366 28.64 -8.02 3.74
CA ASP A 366 29.95 -8.70 3.85
C ASP A 366 30.66 -9.00 2.51
N SER A 367 29.99 -8.76 1.37
CA SER A 367 30.52 -9.04 0.03
C SER A 367 30.98 -7.76 -0.67
N GLN A 368 30.18 -6.70 -0.56
CA GLN A 368 30.47 -5.41 -1.19
C GLN A 368 31.32 -4.52 -0.27
N PRO A 369 32.00 -3.50 -0.81
CA PRO A 369 32.70 -2.51 0.00
C PRO A 369 31.74 -1.65 0.86
N PRO A 370 32.25 -0.96 1.89
CA PRO A 370 31.49 0.06 2.60
C PRO A 370 31.00 1.16 1.65
N ILE A 371 29.74 1.55 1.82
CA ILE A 371 29.07 2.53 0.96
C ILE A 371 28.75 3.78 1.77
N THR A 372 29.39 4.90 1.43
CA THR A 372 29.06 6.22 1.99
C THR A 372 27.85 6.77 1.26
N VAL A 373 26.78 7.11 1.98
CA VAL A 373 25.53 7.64 1.43
C VAL A 373 25.47 9.15 1.68
N TYR A 374 25.07 9.89 0.65
CA TYR A 374 25.14 11.35 0.64
C TYR A 374 23.78 12.02 0.78
N GLU A 375 23.71 13.05 1.62
CA GLU A 375 22.59 13.98 1.66
C GLU A 375 22.82 15.12 0.67
N ARG A 376 21.73 15.55 0.01
CA ARG A 376 21.74 16.67 -0.95
C ARG A 376 21.57 18.01 -0.22
N GLY A 377 22.59 18.86 -0.28
CA GLY A 377 22.53 20.27 0.13
C GLY A 377 21.90 21.18 -0.94
N SER A 378 22.10 22.50 -0.86
CA SER A 378 21.71 23.42 -1.95
C SER A 378 22.61 23.25 -3.18
N ASP A 379 23.92 23.14 -2.97
CA ASP A 379 24.95 23.12 -4.03
C ASP A 379 26.09 22.13 -3.70
N SER A 380 25.77 21.11 -2.89
CA SER A 380 26.72 20.08 -2.48
C SER A 380 26.04 18.73 -2.26
N TYR A 381 26.86 17.68 -2.25
CA TYR A 381 26.54 16.38 -1.66
C TYR A 381 27.46 16.16 -0.44
N GLU A 382 26.87 15.89 0.72
CA GLU A 382 27.61 15.63 1.96
C GLU A 382 27.46 14.16 2.37
N GLY A 383 28.57 13.46 2.59
CA GLY A 383 28.54 12.08 3.08
C GLY A 383 28.12 12.07 4.54
N VAL A 384 26.97 11.47 4.85
CA VAL A 384 26.33 11.59 6.18
C VAL A 384 26.28 10.29 6.96
N LEU A 385 26.28 9.14 6.29
CA LEU A 385 26.33 7.82 6.92
C LEU A 385 27.00 6.81 6.02
N THR A 386 27.43 5.70 6.61
CA THR A 386 28.00 4.55 5.90
C THR A 386 27.16 3.31 6.18
N ILE A 387 26.84 2.56 5.13
CA ILE A 387 26.27 1.21 5.24
C ILE A 387 27.33 0.19 4.84
N ASN A 388 27.12 -1.07 5.28
CA ASN A 388 28.00 -2.18 4.92
C ASN A 388 29.47 -1.94 5.32
N GLY A 389 29.69 -1.27 6.46
CA GLY A 389 31.00 -0.94 7.01
C GLY A 389 31.21 -1.45 8.41
#